data_AF-A0A3C1D112-F1
#
_entry.id   AF-A0A3C1D112-F1
#
_cell.length_a   1.000
_cell.length_b   1.000
_cell.length_c   1.000
_cell.angle_alpha   90.00
_cell.angle_beta   90.00
_cell.angle_gamma   90.00
#
_symmetry.space_group_name_H-M   'P 1'
#
loop_
_entity.id
_entity.type
_entity.pdbx_description
1 polymer ?
#
loop_
_entity_poly.entity_id
_entity_poly.type
_entity_poly.pdbx_seq_one_letter_code
_entity_poly.pdbx_strand_id
1 'polypeptide(L)'
;MMAQPGERHGIKHGMKSAALAWRGMLEGTINPAKGESMTDQETPERAHVTADDIEAANDLIDFIEACPSMFHTAATIMAELDEAGFTYLPENAAWDIEPGGRYYTQRNTSSVIAFKVGEDLAATWGEDGVAGDYHFQLTASHSDSPTFKVKAVPELDGAGETLRLNTEAYGGMIDYTWFDRPLALAGRVLVREGDRIESRLLATEREVAIIPSLAIHMNRGVNEGFAPNRAVDLCPLISAGELKQGDFDALIADELDVEPEQILGRDLFLVNRQDARIWGWADEFISTPKLDDLACAYTSLQAFLGAENAHDISVFCCFDNEEVGSETKQGAMSTFLADALRRINGSLGFDDESYHRALAASMLVSCDNAHAVHPNHAEKCDAHNQVVLNGGIVIKEAANQHYCTDAFSRAVFQ
;
A
#
# COMPACT_ATOMS: atom_id res chain seq x y z
N MET A 1 80.74 -33.98 20.69
CA MET A 1 82.01 -33.73 19.98
C MET A 1 81.65 -33.09 18.65
N MET A 2 81.90 -31.77 18.51
CA MET A 2 81.98 -30.93 17.28
C MET A 2 80.81 -30.95 16.27
N ALA A 3 80.37 -29.87 15.62
CA ALA A 3 80.59 -28.42 15.67
C ALA A 3 79.54 -27.75 14.73
N GLN A 4 79.07 -26.53 15.04
CA GLN A 4 78.37 -25.62 14.10
C GLN A 4 79.39 -24.85 13.21
N PRO A 5 79.05 -23.95 12.25
CA PRO A 5 78.40 -22.61 12.46
C PRO A 5 77.49 -22.16 11.28
N GLY A 6 76.80 -21.01 11.23
CA GLY A 6 76.82 -19.75 12.00
C GLY A 6 75.52 -18.94 11.74
N GLU A 7 75.06 -18.13 12.70
CA GLU A 7 75.30 -16.67 12.86
C GLU A 7 74.33 -15.79 12.05
N ARG A 8 73.69 -14.69 12.53
CA ARG A 8 73.48 -14.06 13.85
C ARG A 8 72.60 -12.79 13.65
N HIS A 9 71.89 -12.36 14.72
CA HIS A 9 71.34 -11.00 15.06
C HIS A 9 70.06 -10.49 14.33
N GLY A 10 69.07 -9.84 14.97
CA GLY A 10 68.83 -9.49 16.38
C GLY A 10 67.48 -8.76 16.62
N ILE A 11 66.82 -9.04 17.77
CA ILE A 11 66.20 -8.17 18.81
C ILE A 11 65.79 -6.71 18.39
N LYS A 12 64.61 -6.08 18.59
CA LYS A 12 63.67 -5.96 19.76
C LYS A 12 62.33 -5.25 19.37
N HIS A 13 61.36 -5.34 20.29
CA HIS A 13 59.99 -4.80 20.40
C HIS A 13 59.61 -3.38 19.91
N GLY A 14 58.32 -3.21 19.59
CA GLY A 14 57.56 -1.95 19.68
C GLY A 14 56.04 -2.15 19.53
N MET A 15 55.26 -1.62 20.47
CA MET A 15 53.81 -1.74 20.67
C MET A 15 53.02 -0.62 19.97
N LYS A 16 51.74 -0.89 19.63
CA LYS A 16 50.58 0.02 19.42
C LYS A 16 50.56 0.98 18.21
N SER A 17 49.54 0.83 17.34
CA SER A 17 48.39 1.75 17.24
C SER A 17 47.43 1.32 16.12
N ALA A 18 46.14 1.51 16.38
CA ALA A 18 45.04 1.35 15.44
C ALA A 18 45.06 2.41 14.32
N ALA A 19 44.58 2.04 13.14
CA ALA A 19 43.80 2.88 12.23
C ALA A 19 43.15 2.01 11.13
N LEU A 20 41.83 2.12 11.00
CA LEU A 20 41.02 1.61 9.90
C LEU A 20 41.59 2.00 8.52
N ALA A 21 41.54 1.08 7.56
CA ALA A 21 41.27 1.41 6.16
C ALA A 21 40.84 0.17 5.38
N TRP A 22 39.55 0.14 5.09
CA TRP A 22 38.85 -0.57 4.01
C TRP A 22 39.71 -0.72 2.74
N ARG A 23 39.88 -1.96 2.24
CA ARG A 23 40.17 -2.29 0.82
C ARG A 23 40.01 -3.79 0.60
N GLY A 24 38.78 -4.20 0.25
CA GLY A 24 38.56 -5.45 -0.47
C GLY A 24 39.10 -5.28 -1.88
N MET A 25 40.04 -6.14 -2.27
CA MET A 25 40.57 -6.19 -3.62
C MET A 25 39.94 -7.39 -4.33
N LEU A 26 39.09 -7.04 -5.29
CA LEU A 26 38.59 -7.86 -6.38
C LEU A 26 39.74 -8.60 -7.07
N GLU A 27 39.72 -9.93 -7.08
CA GLU A 27 40.36 -10.73 -8.13
C GLU A 27 39.53 -11.98 -8.41
N GLY A 28 38.64 -11.88 -9.39
CA GLY A 28 37.98 -13.01 -10.05
C GLY A 28 38.10 -12.81 -11.56
N THR A 29 39.11 -13.43 -12.17
CA THR A 29 39.41 -13.38 -13.60
C THR A 29 38.43 -14.27 -14.37
N ILE A 30 37.64 -13.71 -15.29
CA ILE A 30 36.84 -14.48 -16.24
C ILE A 30 37.63 -14.64 -17.54
N ASN A 31 37.80 -15.89 -17.96
CA ASN A 31 38.53 -16.32 -19.15
C ASN A 31 37.56 -16.36 -20.35
N PRO A 32 37.85 -15.74 -21.51
CA PRO A 32 36.92 -15.77 -22.65
C PRO A 32 37.13 -17.05 -23.46
N ALA A 33 36.19 -17.99 -23.36
CA ALA A 33 36.13 -19.14 -24.26
C ALA A 33 35.34 -18.80 -25.54
N LYS A 34 35.93 -19.23 -26.65
CA LYS A 34 35.54 -19.15 -28.06
C LYS A 34 34.05 -19.35 -28.34
N GLY A 35 33.58 -18.60 -29.34
CA GLY A 35 32.20 -18.59 -29.80
C GLY A 35 31.75 -19.86 -30.52
N GLU A 36 30.46 -20.11 -30.36
CA GLU A 36 29.63 -20.92 -31.23
C GLU A 36 28.48 -20.03 -31.73
N SER A 37 28.16 -20.13 -33.01
CA SER A 37 27.10 -19.36 -33.64
C SER A 37 25.73 -19.84 -33.15
N MET A 38 25.05 -19.02 -32.37
CA MET A 38 23.61 -19.16 -32.11
C MET A 38 22.84 -18.61 -33.31
N THR A 39 22.54 -19.46 -34.28
CA THR A 39 21.39 -19.27 -35.17
C THR A 39 20.25 -20.13 -34.63
N ASP A 40 19.05 -19.54 -34.60
CA ASP A 40 17.82 -20.00 -33.94
C ASP A 40 17.68 -19.56 -32.49
N GLN A 41 17.61 -18.23 -32.29
CA GLN A 41 16.74 -17.71 -31.22
C GLN A 41 15.31 -17.94 -31.68
N GLU A 42 14.66 -18.97 -31.14
CA GLU A 42 13.20 -19.04 -31.11
C GLU A 42 12.71 -17.67 -30.64
N THR A 43 11.87 -17.05 -31.45
CA THR A 43 11.17 -15.84 -31.03
C THR A 43 10.38 -16.26 -29.79
N PRO A 44 10.56 -15.63 -28.61
CA PRO A 44 9.81 -16.05 -27.43
C PRO A 44 8.34 -16.01 -27.80
N GLU A 45 7.66 -17.16 -27.71
CA GLU A 45 6.21 -17.22 -27.87
C GLU A 45 5.64 -16.11 -26.98
N ARG A 46 4.93 -15.14 -27.59
CA ARG A 46 4.23 -14.11 -26.81
C ARG A 46 3.36 -14.87 -25.83
N ALA A 47 3.62 -14.68 -24.53
CA ALA A 47 2.80 -15.27 -23.49
C ALA A 47 1.34 -14.88 -23.78
N HIS A 48 0.54 -15.88 -24.14
CA HIS A 48 -0.89 -15.72 -24.26
C HIS A 48 -1.46 -15.60 -22.84
N VAL A 49 -2.40 -14.67 -22.64
CA VAL A 49 -3.17 -14.59 -21.40
C VAL A 49 -3.76 -15.97 -21.10
N THR A 50 -3.42 -16.50 -19.93
CA THR A 50 -3.83 -17.83 -19.48
C THR A 50 -5.14 -17.76 -18.69
N ALA A 51 -5.74 -18.92 -18.42
CA ALA A 51 -6.91 -18.98 -17.53
C ALA A 51 -6.55 -18.50 -16.11
N ASP A 52 -5.37 -18.85 -15.63
CA ASP A 52 -4.85 -18.45 -14.31
C ASP A 52 -4.65 -16.92 -14.23
N ASP A 53 -4.20 -16.28 -15.32
CA ASP A 53 -4.10 -14.81 -15.38
C ASP A 53 -5.48 -14.14 -15.27
N ILE A 54 -6.49 -14.71 -15.91
CA ILE A 54 -7.88 -14.22 -15.85
C ILE A 54 -8.47 -14.44 -14.46
N GLU A 55 -8.21 -15.58 -13.82
CA GLU A 55 -8.63 -15.87 -12.45
C GLU A 55 -8.01 -14.86 -11.48
N ALA A 56 -6.68 -14.68 -11.50
CA ALA A 56 -5.98 -13.71 -10.66
C ALA A 56 -6.47 -12.27 -10.89
N ALA A 57 -6.78 -11.91 -12.13
CA ALA A 57 -7.35 -10.61 -12.47
C ALA A 57 -8.76 -10.42 -11.88
N ASN A 58 -9.60 -11.45 -11.91
CA ASN A 58 -10.93 -11.39 -11.31
C ASN A 58 -10.86 -11.34 -9.78
N ASP A 59 -9.97 -12.09 -9.14
CA ASP A 59 -9.81 -12.04 -7.69
C ASP A 59 -9.39 -10.63 -7.22
N LEU A 60 -8.47 -9.99 -7.95
CA LEU A 60 -8.11 -8.59 -7.70
C LEU A 60 -9.30 -7.64 -7.88
N ILE A 61 -10.10 -7.86 -8.93
CA ILE A 61 -11.30 -7.07 -9.19
C ILE A 61 -12.29 -7.21 -8.02
N ASP A 62 -12.58 -8.44 -7.59
CA ASP A 62 -13.51 -8.72 -6.51
C ASP A 62 -13.05 -8.06 -5.20
N PHE A 63 -11.74 -8.11 -4.91
CA PHE A 63 -11.16 -7.39 -3.77
C PHE A 63 -11.39 -5.88 -3.88
N ILE A 64 -11.10 -5.26 -5.04
CA ILE A 64 -11.28 -3.81 -5.24
C ILE A 64 -12.75 -3.40 -5.12
N GLU A 65 -13.68 -4.19 -5.67
CA GLU A 65 -15.11 -3.91 -5.61
C GLU A 65 -15.64 -3.93 -4.17
N ALA A 66 -15.08 -4.80 -3.31
CA ALA A 66 -15.36 -4.83 -1.88
C ALA A 66 -14.78 -3.61 -1.10
N CYS A 67 -13.96 -2.77 -1.74
CA CYS A 67 -13.18 -1.71 -1.10
C CYS A 67 -13.54 -0.28 -1.55
N PRO A 68 -14.81 0.18 -1.43
CA PRO A 68 -15.21 1.50 -1.91
C PRO A 68 -14.55 2.67 -1.14
N SER A 69 -14.04 2.44 0.07
CA SER A 69 -13.22 3.41 0.84
C SER A 69 -12.12 2.68 1.63
N MET A 70 -11.12 3.42 2.12
CA MET A 70 -10.06 2.89 3.01
C MET A 70 -10.59 2.12 4.23
N PHE A 71 -11.73 2.54 4.81
CA PHE A 71 -12.35 1.79 5.91
C PHE A 71 -12.92 0.43 5.49
N HIS A 72 -13.42 0.32 4.26
CA HIS A 72 -13.88 -0.95 3.70
C HIS A 72 -12.66 -1.80 3.34
N THR A 73 -11.60 -1.22 2.79
CA THR A 73 -10.33 -1.92 2.56
C THR A 73 -9.81 -2.58 3.83
N ALA A 74 -9.73 -1.83 4.93
CA ALA A 74 -9.31 -2.39 6.22
C ALA A 74 -10.26 -3.52 6.68
N ALA A 75 -11.57 -3.35 6.54
CA ALA A 75 -12.54 -4.37 6.92
C ALA A 75 -12.44 -5.65 6.08
N THR A 76 -12.25 -5.53 4.77
CA THR A 76 -12.05 -6.66 3.85
C THR A 76 -10.78 -7.43 4.20
N ILE A 77 -9.67 -6.73 4.40
CA ILE A 77 -8.40 -7.34 4.84
C ILE A 77 -8.58 -8.09 6.17
N MET A 78 -9.25 -7.48 7.16
CA MET A 78 -9.49 -8.13 8.45
C MET A 78 -10.38 -9.37 8.31
N ALA A 79 -11.40 -9.33 7.44
CA ALA A 79 -12.26 -10.48 7.20
C ALA A 79 -11.48 -11.66 6.58
N GLU A 80 -10.58 -11.40 5.62
CA GLU A 80 -9.71 -12.44 5.07
C GLU A 80 -8.73 -12.99 6.12
N LEU A 81 -8.18 -12.14 6.99
CA LEU A 81 -7.32 -12.56 8.09
C LEU A 81 -8.08 -13.42 9.11
N ASP A 82 -9.32 -13.06 9.43
CA ASP A 82 -10.20 -13.85 10.30
C ASP A 82 -10.49 -15.23 9.69
N GLU A 83 -10.80 -15.29 8.38
CA GLU A 83 -11.01 -16.54 7.66
C GLU A 83 -9.75 -17.41 7.63
N ALA A 84 -8.57 -16.79 7.52
CA ALA A 84 -7.26 -17.44 7.61
C ALA A 84 -6.85 -17.82 9.05
N GLY A 85 -7.70 -17.59 10.04
CA GLY A 85 -7.51 -18.01 11.43
C GLY A 85 -6.57 -17.12 12.24
N PHE A 86 -6.37 -15.86 11.84
CA PHE A 86 -5.60 -14.91 12.62
C PHE A 86 -6.37 -14.44 13.85
N THR A 87 -5.65 -14.11 14.92
CA THR A 87 -6.23 -13.56 16.14
C THR A 87 -6.13 -12.04 16.15
N TYR A 88 -7.26 -11.35 16.30
CA TYR A 88 -7.29 -9.90 16.49
C TYR A 88 -6.71 -9.50 17.85
N LEU A 89 -5.79 -8.53 17.83
CA LEU A 89 -5.12 -7.95 18.98
C LEU A 89 -5.48 -6.46 19.11
N PRO A 90 -6.42 -6.08 19.99
CA PRO A 90 -6.78 -4.68 20.19
C PRO A 90 -5.58 -3.85 20.66
N GLU A 91 -5.35 -2.67 20.08
CA GLU A 91 -4.21 -1.81 20.46
C GLU A 91 -4.25 -1.40 21.94
N ASN A 92 -5.44 -1.34 22.54
CA ASN A 92 -5.65 -0.95 23.94
C ASN A 92 -5.60 -2.12 24.95
N ALA A 93 -5.36 -3.35 24.50
CA ALA A 93 -5.20 -4.53 25.35
C ALA A 93 -3.72 -4.91 25.46
N ALA A 94 -3.36 -5.71 26.47
CA ALA A 94 -2.07 -6.41 26.46
C ALA A 94 -2.07 -7.45 25.33
N TRP A 95 -0.93 -7.65 24.69
CA TRP A 95 -0.79 -8.68 23.64
C TRP A 95 -0.12 -9.91 24.23
N ASP A 96 -0.65 -11.08 23.85
CA ASP A 96 -0.12 -12.40 24.21
C ASP A 96 0.23 -13.11 22.91
N ILE A 97 1.51 -13.01 22.54
CA ILE A 97 2.07 -13.46 21.26
C ILE A 97 2.97 -14.64 21.52
N GLU A 98 2.72 -15.74 20.81
CA GLU A 98 3.46 -16.99 20.92
C GLU A 98 4.15 -17.34 19.60
N PRO A 99 5.30 -18.05 19.63
CA PRO A 99 5.87 -18.68 18.44
C PRO A 99 4.86 -19.58 17.71
N GLY A 100 4.84 -19.52 16.38
CA GLY A 100 3.83 -20.19 15.54
C GLY A 100 2.48 -19.45 15.45
N GLY A 101 2.27 -18.39 16.23
CA GLY A 101 1.03 -17.63 16.26
C GLY A 101 0.83 -16.71 15.05
N ARG A 102 -0.44 -16.38 14.78
CA ARG A 102 -0.88 -15.51 13.68
C ARG A 102 -1.83 -14.45 14.21
N TYR A 103 -1.50 -13.19 14.01
CA TYR A 103 -2.18 -12.08 14.67
C TYR A 103 -2.34 -10.87 13.76
N TYR A 104 -3.31 -10.02 14.06
CA TYR A 104 -3.41 -8.71 13.43
C TYR A 104 -3.95 -7.65 14.39
N THR A 105 -3.67 -6.40 14.11
CA THR A 105 -4.24 -5.23 14.78
C THR A 105 -4.63 -4.20 13.72
N GLN A 106 -5.46 -3.24 14.12
CA GLN A 106 -5.82 -2.10 13.27
C GLN A 106 -5.62 -0.79 14.02
N ARG A 107 -5.53 0.30 13.26
CA ARG A 107 -5.59 1.66 13.79
C ARG A 107 -6.56 2.50 12.97
N ASN A 108 -7.37 3.30 13.66
CA ASN A 108 -8.39 4.17 13.06
C ASN A 108 -9.41 3.43 12.15
N THR A 109 -9.48 2.10 12.21
CA THR A 109 -10.28 1.27 11.29
C THR A 109 -9.97 1.51 9.80
N SER A 110 -8.80 2.06 9.48
CA SER A 110 -8.35 2.30 8.09
C SER A 110 -6.94 1.82 7.81
N SER A 111 -6.18 1.40 8.82
CA SER A 111 -4.86 0.78 8.63
C SER A 111 -4.77 -0.53 9.40
N VAL A 112 -4.13 -1.53 8.80
CA VAL A 112 -4.02 -2.89 9.33
C VAL A 112 -2.55 -3.30 9.35
N ILE A 113 -2.14 -3.92 10.44
CA ILE A 113 -0.87 -4.65 10.53
C ILE A 113 -1.19 -6.09 10.92
N ALA A 114 -0.78 -7.04 10.08
CA ALA A 114 -0.88 -8.46 10.35
C ALA A 114 0.53 -9.06 10.44
N PHE A 115 0.71 -10.10 11.26
CA PHE A 115 1.98 -10.77 11.38
C PHE A 115 1.85 -12.26 11.71
N LYS A 116 2.80 -13.04 11.21
CA LYS A 116 3.00 -14.46 11.52
C LYS A 116 4.31 -14.58 12.28
N VAL A 117 4.31 -15.30 13.39
CA VAL A 117 5.51 -15.55 14.19
C VAL A 117 6.03 -16.93 13.83
N GLY A 118 7.29 -17.02 13.40
CA GLY A 118 7.96 -18.29 13.16
C GLY A 118 7.97 -19.20 14.39
N GLU A 119 7.90 -20.51 14.16
CA GLU A 119 7.95 -21.52 15.23
C GLU A 119 9.36 -21.64 15.85
N ASP A 120 10.40 -21.35 15.08
CA ASP A 120 11.81 -21.49 15.46
C ASP A 120 12.61 -20.23 15.10
N LEU A 121 12.37 -19.17 15.87
CA LEU A 121 13.09 -17.90 15.74
C LEU A 121 14.58 -18.03 16.09
N ALA A 122 14.96 -19.03 16.90
CA ALA A 122 16.33 -19.19 17.40
C ALA A 122 17.32 -19.70 16.34
N ALA A 123 16.87 -20.05 15.13
CA ALA A 123 17.67 -20.74 14.11
C ALA A 123 18.25 -19.84 13.00
N THR A 124 18.28 -18.51 13.14
CA THR A 124 19.01 -17.65 12.20
C THR A 124 20.53 -17.69 12.45
N TRP A 125 21.21 -18.70 11.89
CA TRP A 125 22.67 -18.88 11.99
C TRP A 125 23.41 -18.28 10.79
N GLY A 126 24.35 -17.36 11.05
CA GLY A 126 25.46 -17.03 10.15
C GLY A 126 26.72 -17.82 10.52
N GLU A 127 27.54 -18.23 9.53
CA GLU A 127 28.82 -18.93 9.74
C GLU A 127 29.87 -18.11 10.52
N ASP A 128 29.63 -16.82 10.71
CA ASP A 128 30.50 -15.81 11.33
C ASP A 128 30.19 -15.51 12.80
N GLY A 129 29.17 -16.16 13.38
CA GLY A 129 28.92 -16.16 14.82
C GLY A 129 28.35 -14.87 15.40
N VAL A 130 27.84 -13.96 14.57
CA VAL A 130 27.05 -12.80 15.02
C VAL A 130 25.57 -13.18 14.98
N ALA A 131 25.01 -13.59 16.12
CA ALA A 131 23.59 -13.91 16.20
C ALA A 131 22.73 -12.66 15.91
N GLY A 132 21.61 -12.83 15.21
CA GLY A 132 20.37 -12.09 15.46
C GLY A 132 19.38 -13.07 16.10
N ASP A 133 18.57 -12.61 17.05
CA ASP A 133 17.64 -13.52 17.76
C ASP A 133 16.40 -13.85 16.90
N TYR A 134 16.11 -12.98 15.91
CA TYR A 134 15.11 -13.09 14.85
C TYR A 134 15.26 -11.88 13.90
N HIS A 135 14.50 -11.82 12.79
CA HIS A 135 14.31 -10.63 11.97
C HIS A 135 12.85 -10.49 11.50
N PHE A 136 12.49 -9.32 11.00
CA PHE A 136 11.20 -9.07 10.37
C PHE A 136 11.32 -9.11 8.84
N GLN A 137 10.36 -9.76 8.17
CA GLN A 137 10.14 -9.64 6.73
C GLN A 137 8.85 -8.89 6.49
N LEU A 138 8.94 -7.67 5.94
CA LEU A 138 7.80 -6.78 5.86
C LEU A 138 7.38 -6.50 4.41
N THR A 139 6.08 -6.41 4.20
CA THR A 139 5.49 -5.74 3.02
C THR A 139 4.66 -4.56 3.49
N ALA A 140 4.71 -3.45 2.78
CA ALA A 140 3.88 -2.27 3.06
C ALA A 140 3.22 -1.75 1.78
N SER A 141 1.91 -1.52 1.83
CA SER A 141 1.11 -0.85 0.79
C SER A 141 0.16 0.17 1.43
N HIS A 142 -0.70 0.82 0.64
CA HIS A 142 -1.74 1.70 1.17
C HIS A 142 -3.17 1.36 0.73
N SER A 143 -4.12 1.79 1.55
CA SER A 143 -5.56 1.47 1.46
C SER A 143 -6.40 2.59 0.85
N ASP A 144 -5.85 3.79 0.77
CA ASP A 144 -6.51 4.97 0.26
C ASP A 144 -6.15 5.26 -1.20
N SER A 145 -7.02 6.02 -1.86
CA SER A 145 -6.83 6.49 -3.23
C SER A 145 -7.36 7.92 -3.34
N PRO A 146 -6.95 8.71 -4.35
CA PRO A 146 -7.43 10.06 -4.52
C PRO A 146 -8.95 10.10 -4.74
N THR A 147 -9.64 10.98 -4.02
CA THR A 147 -11.11 11.08 -4.05
C THR A 147 -11.59 12.45 -3.54
N PHE A 148 -12.89 12.63 -3.36
CA PHE A 148 -13.49 13.79 -2.72
C PHE A 148 -14.15 13.40 -1.41
N LYS A 149 -13.75 14.05 -0.32
CA LYS A 149 -14.39 13.90 1.00
C LYS A 149 -15.56 14.86 1.14
N VAL A 150 -16.70 14.37 1.64
CA VAL A 150 -17.82 15.23 2.05
C VAL A 150 -17.44 15.94 3.36
N LYS A 151 -17.54 17.27 3.37
CA LYS A 151 -17.18 18.08 4.54
C LYS A 151 -18.19 17.92 5.67
N ALA A 152 -17.77 18.29 6.88
CA ALA A 152 -18.59 18.24 8.09
C ALA A 152 -19.90 19.03 8.00
N VAL A 153 -19.91 20.13 7.22
CA VAL A 153 -21.15 20.81 6.78
C VAL A 153 -21.37 20.38 5.33
N PRO A 154 -22.21 19.36 5.08
CA PRO A 154 -22.17 18.57 3.86
C PRO A 154 -22.93 19.20 2.71
N GLU A 155 -23.83 20.13 2.95
CA GLU A 155 -24.76 20.65 1.94
C GLU A 155 -24.40 22.07 1.49
N LEU A 156 -24.58 22.32 0.20
CA LEU A 156 -24.52 23.64 -0.42
C LEU A 156 -25.80 23.86 -1.22
N ASP A 157 -26.33 25.08 -1.16
CA ASP A 157 -27.36 25.52 -2.11
C ASP A 157 -26.78 25.53 -3.53
N GLY A 158 -27.61 25.08 -4.47
CA GLY A 158 -27.37 25.22 -5.91
C GLY A 158 -28.24 26.32 -6.53
N ALA A 159 -28.29 26.35 -7.86
CA ALA A 159 -29.19 27.25 -8.57
C ALA A 159 -30.64 26.72 -8.51
N GLY A 160 -31.61 27.59 -8.24
CA GLY A 160 -33.02 27.19 -8.08
C GLY A 160 -33.22 26.36 -6.81
N GLU A 161 -33.87 25.21 -6.94
CA GLU A 161 -34.15 24.27 -5.83
C GLU A 161 -33.12 23.12 -5.76
N THR A 162 -32.00 23.24 -6.47
CA THR A 162 -30.97 22.19 -6.50
C THR A 162 -30.16 22.16 -5.20
N LEU A 163 -29.77 20.95 -4.78
CA LEU A 163 -28.89 20.72 -3.64
C LEU A 163 -27.59 20.07 -4.09
N ARG A 164 -26.47 20.55 -3.55
CA ARG A 164 -25.12 20.03 -3.83
C ARG A 164 -24.42 19.58 -2.57
N LEU A 165 -23.41 18.72 -2.72
CA LEU A 165 -22.50 18.35 -1.65
C LEU A 165 -21.29 19.28 -1.58
N ASN A 166 -20.98 19.74 -0.38
CA ASN A 166 -19.76 20.44 -0.04
C ASN A 166 -18.63 19.43 0.10
N THR A 167 -17.80 19.32 -0.93
CA THR A 167 -16.69 18.38 -0.95
C THR A 167 -15.32 19.08 -0.88
N GLU A 168 -14.29 18.32 -0.53
CA GLU A 168 -12.89 18.69 -0.70
C GLU A 168 -12.10 17.55 -1.33
N ALA A 169 -11.10 17.92 -2.11
CA ALA A 169 -10.16 16.98 -2.70
C ALA A 169 -9.32 16.30 -1.61
N TYR A 170 -9.20 14.99 -1.71
CA TYR A 170 -8.31 14.12 -0.94
C TYR A 170 -7.31 13.50 -1.93
N GLY A 171 -6.03 13.82 -1.79
CA GLY A 171 -4.97 13.29 -2.67
C GLY A 171 -4.80 13.99 -4.02
N GLY A 172 -4.01 13.37 -4.90
CA GLY A 172 -3.57 13.89 -6.20
C GLY A 172 -4.43 13.53 -7.40
N MET A 173 -5.76 13.72 -7.33
CA MET A 173 -6.67 13.28 -8.40
C MET A 173 -6.52 14.03 -9.73
N ILE A 174 -6.89 13.33 -10.80
CA ILE A 174 -7.09 13.91 -12.14
C ILE A 174 -8.52 14.44 -12.25
N ASP A 175 -8.72 15.73 -11.98
CA ASP A 175 -10.06 16.33 -11.78
C ASP A 175 -11.08 16.01 -12.89
N TYR A 176 -10.67 16.04 -14.17
CA TYR A 176 -11.60 15.84 -15.29
C TYR A 176 -12.18 14.42 -15.36
N THR A 177 -11.55 13.43 -14.73
CA THR A 177 -12.06 12.05 -14.75
C THR A 177 -13.27 11.86 -13.86
N TRP A 178 -13.57 12.81 -12.96
CA TRP A 178 -14.70 12.75 -12.02
C TRP A 178 -16.00 13.36 -12.56
N PHE A 179 -15.94 14.14 -13.63
CA PHE A 179 -17.10 14.78 -14.23
C PHE A 179 -17.99 13.77 -14.97
N ASP A 180 -19.29 14.06 -15.00
CA ASP A 180 -20.33 13.36 -15.78
C ASP A 180 -20.43 11.85 -15.51
N ARG A 181 -20.03 11.43 -14.30
CA ARG A 181 -20.20 10.07 -13.81
C ARG A 181 -21.22 10.03 -12.68
N PRO A 182 -22.13 9.05 -12.67
CA PRO A 182 -22.86 8.69 -11.46
C PRO A 182 -21.87 8.30 -10.36
N LEU A 183 -21.98 8.92 -9.19
CA LEU A 183 -21.12 8.70 -8.03
C LEU A 183 -21.94 8.20 -6.85
N ALA A 184 -21.40 7.22 -6.14
CA ALA A 184 -21.92 6.74 -4.85
C ALA A 184 -21.19 7.44 -3.69
N LEU A 185 -21.62 7.15 -2.46
CA LEU A 185 -20.91 7.53 -1.25
C LEU A 185 -20.46 6.28 -0.50
N ALA A 186 -19.24 6.30 0.02
CA ALA A 186 -18.78 5.29 0.97
C ALA A 186 -17.85 5.86 2.03
N GLY A 187 -17.80 5.20 3.17
CA GLY A 187 -16.92 5.54 4.27
C GLY A 187 -17.39 4.97 5.60
N ARG A 188 -17.31 5.77 6.66
CA ARG A 188 -17.85 5.42 7.97
C ARG A 188 -18.68 6.52 8.59
N VAL A 189 -19.56 6.11 9.51
CA VAL A 189 -20.39 6.98 10.34
C VAL A 189 -20.23 6.57 11.79
N LEU A 190 -19.99 7.55 12.66
CA LEU A 190 -19.86 7.37 14.09
C LEU A 190 -21.23 7.61 14.71
N VAL A 191 -21.85 6.55 15.24
CA VAL A 191 -23.21 6.58 15.79
C VAL A 191 -23.20 6.41 17.30
N ARG A 192 -24.12 7.09 17.98
CA ARG A 192 -24.37 6.90 19.41
C ARG A 192 -25.24 5.66 19.62
N GLU A 193 -24.76 4.72 20.41
CA GLU A 193 -25.49 3.53 20.86
C GLU A 193 -25.50 3.50 22.39
N GLY A 194 -26.61 3.98 22.98
CA GLY A 194 -26.70 4.19 24.42
C GLY A 194 -25.64 5.18 24.93
N ASP A 195 -24.72 4.70 25.77
CA ASP A 195 -23.59 5.45 26.33
C ASP A 195 -22.28 5.26 25.54
N ARG A 196 -22.33 4.54 24.41
CA ARG A 196 -21.18 4.21 23.56
C ARG A 196 -21.24 4.92 22.21
N ILE A 197 -20.08 4.97 21.56
CA ILE A 197 -19.93 5.38 20.17
C ILE A 197 -19.49 4.15 19.38
N GLU A 198 -20.21 3.83 18.32
CA GLU A 198 -19.90 2.76 17.39
C GLU A 198 -19.52 3.37 16.03
N SER A 199 -18.55 2.74 15.34
CA SER A 199 -18.22 3.07 13.97
C SER A 199 -18.90 2.10 13.03
N ARG A 200 -19.79 2.58 12.16
CA ARG A 200 -20.47 1.78 11.14
C ARG A 200 -19.93 2.12 9.76
N LEU A 201 -19.68 1.11 8.94
CA LEU A 201 -19.40 1.30 7.53
C LEU A 201 -20.68 1.71 6.80
N LEU A 202 -20.54 2.59 5.83
CA LEU A 202 -21.62 2.98 4.92
C LEU A 202 -21.09 2.91 3.50
N ALA A 203 -21.83 2.26 2.62
CA ALA A 203 -21.69 2.39 1.18
C ALA A 203 -23.11 2.43 0.60
N THR A 204 -23.50 3.54 -0.02
CA THR A 204 -24.89 3.71 -0.52
C THR A 204 -25.22 2.61 -1.51
N GLU A 205 -26.43 2.06 -1.52
CA GLU A 205 -26.75 0.95 -2.44
C GLU A 205 -26.70 1.35 -3.92
N ARG A 206 -26.81 2.65 -4.21
CA ARG A 206 -26.84 3.23 -5.56
C ARG A 206 -26.01 4.51 -5.67
N GLU A 207 -25.89 5.02 -6.88
CA GLU A 207 -25.33 6.34 -7.16
C GLU A 207 -26.33 7.43 -6.75
N VAL A 208 -25.81 8.45 -6.06
CA VAL A 208 -26.58 9.51 -5.42
C VAL A 208 -26.10 10.90 -5.80
N ALA A 209 -24.96 11.01 -6.48
CA ALA A 209 -24.33 12.27 -6.83
C ALA A 209 -23.80 12.27 -8.27
N ILE A 210 -23.67 13.46 -8.85
CA ILE A 210 -22.98 13.68 -10.13
C ILE A 210 -22.27 15.03 -10.11
N ILE A 211 -21.06 15.12 -10.68
CA ILE A 211 -20.39 16.40 -10.93
C ILE A 211 -20.63 16.76 -12.41
N PRO A 212 -21.56 17.67 -12.73
CA PRO A 212 -21.91 17.95 -14.12
C PRO A 212 -20.88 18.86 -14.81
N SER A 213 -20.49 18.53 -16.04
CA SER A 213 -19.71 19.42 -16.89
C SER A 213 -20.52 20.63 -17.35
N LEU A 214 -19.84 21.78 -17.51
CA LEU A 214 -20.41 22.91 -18.23
C LEU A 214 -20.39 22.63 -19.74
N ALA A 215 -21.55 22.79 -20.39
CA ALA A 215 -21.67 22.54 -21.83
C ALA A 215 -20.68 23.38 -22.67
N ILE A 216 -20.07 22.75 -23.68
CA ILE A 216 -19.13 23.39 -24.62
C ILE A 216 -19.65 24.68 -25.26
N HIS A 217 -20.97 24.79 -25.46
CA HIS A 217 -21.60 25.99 -26.02
C HIS A 217 -21.48 27.21 -25.12
N MET A 218 -21.38 26.99 -23.80
CA MET A 218 -21.17 28.00 -22.76
C MET A 218 -19.69 28.16 -22.38
N ASN A 219 -18.85 27.16 -22.69
CA ASN A 219 -17.40 27.21 -22.49
C ASN A 219 -16.64 26.71 -23.73
N ARG A 220 -16.58 27.54 -24.78
CA ARG A 220 -16.02 27.13 -26.09
C ARG A 220 -14.52 26.80 -26.06
N GLY A 221 -13.78 27.31 -25.07
CA GLY A 221 -12.33 27.14 -24.94
C GLY A 221 -11.90 25.98 -24.05
N VAL A 222 -12.82 25.15 -23.54
CA VAL A 222 -12.51 24.10 -22.55
C VAL A 222 -11.43 23.10 -23.01
N ASN A 223 -11.35 22.84 -24.32
CA ASN A 223 -10.37 21.91 -24.90
C ASN A 223 -9.00 22.56 -25.16
N GLU A 224 -8.85 23.87 -24.99
CA GLU A 224 -7.56 24.56 -25.02
C GLU A 224 -6.84 24.47 -23.66
N GLY A 225 -7.61 24.28 -22.59
CA GLY A 225 -7.13 24.07 -21.23
C GLY A 225 -8.28 23.89 -20.26
N PHE A 226 -8.19 22.88 -19.40
CA PHE A 226 -9.19 22.59 -18.37
C PHE A 226 -8.56 22.71 -16.98
N ALA A 227 -9.04 23.66 -16.18
CA ALA A 227 -8.56 23.95 -14.84
C ALA A 227 -9.76 24.29 -13.93
N PRO A 228 -10.55 23.29 -13.52
CA PRO A 228 -11.73 23.52 -12.70
C PRO A 228 -11.34 24.07 -11.32
N ASN A 229 -12.16 24.95 -10.77
CA ASN A 229 -12.03 25.39 -9.39
C ASN A 229 -12.63 24.32 -8.47
N ARG A 230 -11.78 23.58 -7.76
CA ARG A 230 -12.21 22.49 -6.87
C ARG A 230 -13.25 22.89 -5.83
N ALA A 231 -13.28 24.14 -5.38
CA ALA A 231 -14.23 24.62 -4.38
C ALA A 231 -15.59 25.07 -4.98
N VAL A 232 -15.71 25.09 -6.31
CA VAL A 232 -16.91 25.58 -7.02
C VAL A 232 -17.43 24.52 -7.98
N ASP A 233 -16.57 24.03 -8.86
CA ASP A 233 -16.91 23.20 -10.02
C ASP A 233 -16.95 21.70 -9.69
N LEU A 234 -16.31 21.27 -8.59
CA LEU A 234 -16.24 19.86 -8.16
C LEU A 234 -17.18 19.52 -6.99
N CYS A 235 -18.11 20.42 -6.66
CA CYS A 235 -19.18 20.18 -5.69
C CYS A 235 -20.34 19.41 -6.38
N PRO A 236 -20.58 18.13 -6.06
CA PRO A 236 -21.55 17.29 -6.77
C PRO A 236 -23.00 17.73 -6.55
N LEU A 237 -23.84 17.58 -7.57
CA LEU A 237 -25.29 17.69 -7.48
C LEU A 237 -25.88 16.40 -6.89
N ILE A 238 -26.80 16.52 -5.94
CA ILE A 238 -27.52 15.39 -5.33
C ILE A 238 -29.06 15.49 -5.44
N SER A 239 -29.59 16.66 -5.76
CA SER A 239 -31.03 16.87 -5.92
C SER A 239 -31.33 17.98 -6.92
N ALA A 240 -32.45 17.81 -7.63
CA ALA A 240 -33.03 18.81 -8.52
C ALA A 240 -34.27 19.52 -7.95
N GLY A 241 -34.58 19.34 -6.66
CA GLY A 241 -35.71 19.99 -5.98
C GLY A 241 -36.46 19.12 -4.97
N GLU A 242 -36.30 17.80 -5.05
CA GLU A 242 -37.00 16.86 -4.15
C GLU A 242 -36.40 16.86 -2.74
N LEU A 243 -35.07 16.90 -2.62
CA LEU A 243 -34.36 17.06 -1.34
C LEU A 243 -34.22 18.54 -0.96
N LYS A 244 -34.28 18.80 0.35
CA LYS A 244 -34.11 20.09 1.00
C LYS A 244 -32.87 20.09 1.89
N GLN A 245 -32.43 21.29 2.26
CA GLN A 245 -31.36 21.45 3.24
C GLN A 245 -31.73 20.79 4.57
N GLY A 246 -30.83 19.98 5.10
CA GLY A 246 -31.01 19.15 6.28
C GLY A 246 -31.35 17.69 5.99
N ASP A 247 -31.73 17.34 4.75
CA ASP A 247 -32.15 15.98 4.41
C ASP A 247 -30.95 15.01 4.33
N PHE A 248 -29.72 15.48 4.08
CA PHE A 248 -28.57 14.60 3.89
C PHE A 248 -28.30 13.70 5.09
N ASP A 249 -28.34 14.22 6.32
CA ASP A 249 -28.11 13.42 7.53
C ASP A 249 -29.22 12.39 7.74
N ALA A 250 -30.46 12.72 7.38
CA ALA A 250 -31.59 11.80 7.43
C ALA A 250 -31.45 10.66 6.41
N LEU A 251 -30.97 10.95 5.20
CA LEU A 251 -30.68 9.92 4.19
C LEU A 251 -29.57 8.97 4.65
N ILE A 252 -28.51 9.51 5.26
CA ILE A 252 -27.42 8.69 5.82
C ILE A 252 -27.91 7.83 7.00
N ALA A 253 -28.84 8.35 7.81
CA ALA A 253 -29.43 7.62 8.92
C ALA A 253 -30.31 6.46 8.43
N ASP A 254 -31.12 6.69 7.39
CA ASP A 254 -31.97 5.68 6.75
C ASP A 254 -31.13 4.51 6.16
N GLU A 255 -30.03 4.83 5.46
CA GLU A 255 -29.09 3.82 4.92
C GLU A 255 -28.42 2.96 6.03
N LEU A 256 -28.40 3.44 7.27
CA LEU A 256 -27.80 2.74 8.42
C LEU A 256 -28.82 2.15 9.40
N ASP A 257 -30.11 2.30 9.13
CA ASP A 257 -31.21 1.95 10.04
C ASP A 257 -31.00 2.55 11.45
N VAL A 258 -30.71 3.86 11.52
CA VAL A 258 -30.56 4.64 12.76
C VAL A 258 -31.38 5.92 12.73
N GLU A 259 -31.59 6.52 13.90
CA GLU A 259 -32.17 7.86 13.98
C GLU A 259 -31.12 8.94 13.63
N PRO A 260 -31.48 10.04 12.94
CA PRO A 260 -30.54 11.10 12.57
C PRO A 260 -29.75 11.68 13.74
N GLU A 261 -30.36 11.80 14.93
CA GLU A 261 -29.71 12.33 16.13
C GLU A 261 -28.65 11.38 16.73
N GLN A 262 -28.61 10.13 16.28
CA GLN A 262 -27.54 9.20 16.64
C GLN A 262 -26.25 9.48 15.89
N ILE A 263 -26.29 10.14 14.72
CA ILE A 263 -25.09 10.46 13.96
C ILE A 263 -24.28 11.54 14.69
N LEU A 264 -23.04 11.21 15.05
CA LEU A 264 -22.11 12.12 15.75
C LEU A 264 -21.03 12.67 14.83
N GLY A 265 -20.65 11.93 13.79
CA GLY A 265 -19.58 12.28 12.88
C GLY A 265 -19.53 11.33 11.69
N ARG A 266 -18.93 11.80 10.59
CA ARG A 266 -18.91 11.10 9.31
C ARG A 266 -17.58 11.33 8.61
N ASP A 267 -17.04 10.27 8.04
CA ASP A 267 -15.97 10.32 7.06
C ASP A 267 -16.49 9.64 5.80
N LEU A 268 -17.15 10.41 4.92
CA LEU A 268 -17.75 9.90 3.68
C LEU A 268 -17.04 10.49 2.46
N PHE A 269 -16.85 9.65 1.44
CA PHE A 269 -16.12 9.97 0.23
C PHE A 269 -16.96 9.64 -1.00
N LEU A 270 -16.75 10.40 -2.08
CA LEU A 270 -17.31 10.07 -3.38
C LEU A 270 -16.67 8.79 -3.91
N VAL A 271 -17.47 7.94 -4.55
CA VAL A 271 -17.00 6.69 -5.16
C VAL A 271 -17.46 6.64 -6.60
N ASN A 272 -16.51 6.49 -7.51
CA ASN A 272 -16.79 6.15 -8.90
C ASN A 272 -17.04 4.63 -8.98
N ARG A 273 -18.31 4.21 -9.04
CA ARG A 273 -18.72 2.80 -9.21
C ARG A 273 -18.69 2.35 -10.66
N GLN A 274 -17.70 2.80 -11.44
CA GLN A 274 -17.51 2.22 -12.75
C GLN A 274 -17.14 0.74 -12.57
N ASP A 275 -17.98 -0.14 -13.11
CA ASP A 275 -17.72 -1.57 -13.03
C ASP A 275 -16.34 -1.93 -13.57
N ALA A 276 -15.65 -2.81 -12.84
CA ALA A 276 -14.36 -3.31 -13.25
C ALA A 276 -14.50 -4.24 -14.46
N ARG A 277 -13.50 -4.24 -15.35
CA ARG A 277 -13.50 -5.05 -16.57
C ARG A 277 -12.10 -5.54 -16.94
N ILE A 278 -12.02 -6.81 -17.32
CA ILE A 278 -10.98 -7.30 -18.21
C ILE A 278 -11.37 -6.90 -19.64
N TRP A 279 -10.42 -6.35 -20.40
CA TRP A 279 -10.70 -5.82 -21.73
C TRP A 279 -9.48 -5.90 -22.66
N GLY A 280 -9.72 -5.59 -23.93
CA GLY A 280 -8.75 -5.75 -25.02
C GLY A 280 -9.16 -6.90 -25.95
N TRP A 281 -8.69 -6.91 -27.19
CA TRP A 281 -9.06 -7.99 -28.13
C TRP A 281 -8.50 -9.35 -27.71
N ALA A 282 -7.49 -9.35 -26.84
CA ALA A 282 -6.85 -10.53 -26.27
C ALA A 282 -7.04 -10.63 -24.74
N ASP A 283 -7.99 -9.88 -24.16
CA ASP A 283 -8.29 -9.91 -22.72
C ASP A 283 -7.07 -9.66 -21.80
N GLU A 284 -6.17 -8.76 -22.23
CA GLU A 284 -4.85 -8.54 -21.62
C GLU A 284 -4.75 -7.30 -20.71
N PHE A 285 -5.87 -6.60 -20.47
CA PHE A 285 -5.92 -5.40 -19.64
C PHE A 285 -7.01 -5.47 -18.59
N ILE A 286 -6.74 -4.87 -17.42
CA ILE A 286 -7.74 -4.63 -16.37
C ILE A 286 -8.04 -3.13 -16.32
N SER A 287 -9.31 -2.76 -16.16
CA SER A 287 -9.74 -1.39 -15.88
C SER A 287 -10.67 -1.41 -14.69
N THR A 288 -10.25 -0.75 -13.61
CA THR A 288 -11.01 -0.58 -12.37
C THR A 288 -10.52 0.68 -11.66
N PRO A 289 -11.37 1.41 -10.92
CA PRO A 289 -10.89 2.46 -10.01
C PRO A 289 -9.94 1.87 -8.95
N LYS A 290 -9.12 2.73 -8.31
CA LYS A 290 -8.33 2.38 -7.12
C LYS A 290 -7.29 1.26 -7.31
N LEU A 291 -6.90 0.93 -8.54
CA LEU A 291 -5.70 0.10 -8.78
C LEU A 291 -4.51 0.62 -7.97
N ASP A 292 -4.37 1.95 -7.95
CA ASP A 292 -3.52 2.69 -7.03
C ASP A 292 -4.25 2.88 -5.68
N ASP A 293 -3.90 2.17 -4.61
CA ASP A 293 -2.87 1.11 -4.51
C ASP A 293 -3.45 -0.24 -4.05
N LEU A 294 -4.75 -0.45 -4.29
CA LEU A 294 -5.40 -1.69 -3.90
C LEU A 294 -4.87 -2.90 -4.66
N ALA A 295 -4.23 -2.70 -5.83
CA ALA A 295 -3.50 -3.76 -6.50
C ALA A 295 -2.35 -4.28 -5.62
N CYS A 296 -1.49 -3.41 -5.10
CA CYS A 296 -0.41 -3.82 -4.21
C CYS A 296 -0.91 -4.28 -2.85
N ALA A 297 -1.98 -3.68 -2.31
CA ALA A 297 -2.57 -4.14 -1.06
C ALA A 297 -3.10 -5.57 -1.15
N TYR A 298 -3.82 -5.89 -2.23
CA TYR A 298 -4.29 -7.25 -2.51
C TYR A 298 -3.12 -8.22 -2.69
N THR A 299 -2.19 -7.92 -3.60
CA THR A 299 -1.09 -8.85 -3.89
C THR A 299 -0.18 -9.07 -2.69
N SER A 300 0.06 -8.03 -1.88
CA SER A 300 0.86 -8.14 -0.65
C SER A 300 0.14 -8.96 0.42
N LEU A 301 -1.19 -8.83 0.54
CA LEU A 301 -1.98 -9.65 1.45
C LEU A 301 -1.95 -11.11 1.02
N GLN A 302 -2.21 -11.43 -0.24
CA GLN A 302 -2.20 -12.81 -0.73
C GLN A 302 -0.81 -13.45 -0.61
N ALA A 303 0.24 -12.71 -0.94
CA ALA A 303 1.62 -13.16 -0.73
C ALA A 303 1.90 -13.41 0.75
N PHE A 304 1.50 -12.50 1.64
CA PHE A 304 1.64 -12.67 3.08
C PHE A 304 0.87 -13.89 3.60
N LEU A 305 -0.37 -14.11 3.15
CA LEU A 305 -1.19 -15.25 3.53
C LEU A 305 -0.60 -16.58 3.06
N GLY A 306 -0.05 -16.62 1.85
CA GLY A 306 0.61 -17.80 1.27
C GLY A 306 2.03 -18.07 1.77
N ALA A 307 2.73 -17.06 2.29
CA ALA A 307 4.10 -17.20 2.77
C ALA A 307 4.18 -18.02 4.07
N GLU A 308 5.14 -18.94 4.12
CA GLU A 308 5.49 -19.71 5.32
C GLU A 308 6.99 -19.58 5.57
N ASN A 309 7.36 -19.13 6.77
CA ASN A 309 8.74 -19.12 7.22
C ASN A 309 8.78 -19.38 8.73
N ALA A 310 9.43 -20.48 9.13
CA ALA A 310 9.53 -20.85 10.53
C ALA A 310 10.56 -20.01 11.31
N HIS A 311 11.38 -19.22 10.62
CA HIS A 311 12.58 -18.58 11.19
C HIS A 311 12.53 -17.05 11.19
N ASP A 312 11.38 -16.45 10.85
CA ASP A 312 11.21 -15.00 10.86
C ASP A 312 9.91 -14.56 11.53
N ILE A 313 9.72 -13.25 11.59
CA ILE A 313 8.42 -12.65 11.82
C ILE A 313 8.00 -11.96 10.52
N SER A 314 7.11 -12.61 9.77
CA SER A 314 6.51 -12.05 8.57
C SER A 314 5.47 -11.00 8.97
N VAL A 315 5.49 -9.82 8.34
CA VAL A 315 4.62 -8.68 8.68
C VAL A 315 4.03 -8.08 7.41
N PHE A 316 2.70 -8.02 7.35
CA PHE A 316 1.96 -7.26 6.35
C PHE A 316 1.49 -5.93 6.95
N CYS A 317 1.70 -4.84 6.22
CA CYS A 317 1.23 -3.51 6.58
C CYS A 317 0.39 -2.93 5.44
N CYS A 318 -0.80 -2.42 5.77
CA CYS A 318 -1.59 -1.60 4.87
C CYS A 318 -1.92 -0.28 5.59
N PHE A 319 -1.33 0.82 5.14
CA PHE A 319 -1.49 2.14 5.74
C PHE A 319 -2.60 2.95 5.06
N ASP A 320 -3.03 4.02 5.71
CA ASP A 320 -3.97 5.00 5.16
C ASP A 320 -3.24 6.35 5.03
N ASN A 321 -3.78 7.27 4.24
CA ASN A 321 -3.26 8.62 4.05
C ASN A 321 -1.92 8.73 3.32
N GLU A 322 -1.54 7.74 2.51
CA GLU A 322 -0.37 7.87 1.62
C GLU A 322 -0.55 9.10 0.72
N GLU A 323 -1.73 9.22 0.10
CA GLU A 323 -2.06 10.21 -0.91
C GLU A 323 -2.03 11.66 -0.42
N VAL A 324 -1.97 11.84 0.90
CA VAL A 324 -1.91 13.16 1.56
C VAL A 324 -0.65 13.33 2.42
N GLY A 325 0.34 12.45 2.26
CA GLY A 325 1.69 12.59 2.82
C GLY A 325 1.98 11.73 4.06
N SER A 326 1.11 10.81 4.45
CA SER A 326 1.30 9.83 5.54
C SER A 326 1.49 10.37 6.97
N GLU A 327 1.52 11.68 7.19
CA GLU A 327 1.73 12.34 8.49
C GLU A 327 0.47 12.35 9.39
N THR A 328 -0.15 11.18 9.57
CA THR A 328 -1.36 11.01 10.40
C THR A 328 -1.14 9.97 11.50
N LYS A 329 -2.15 9.74 12.35
CA LYS A 329 -2.05 8.72 13.41
C LYS A 329 -2.05 7.29 12.84
N GLN A 330 -2.55 7.09 11.62
CA GLN A 330 -2.66 5.79 10.96
C GLN A 330 -1.79 5.64 9.70
N GLY A 331 -1.22 6.73 9.19
CA GLY A 331 -0.32 6.68 8.04
C GLY A 331 1.07 6.13 8.33
N ALA A 332 1.87 5.96 7.28
CA ALA A 332 3.19 5.32 7.35
C ALA A 332 4.19 6.09 8.23
N MET A 333 4.02 7.40 8.41
CA MET A 333 4.85 8.23 9.31
C MET A 333 4.39 8.21 10.77
N SER A 334 3.35 7.42 11.09
CA SER A 334 2.84 7.26 12.44
C SER A 334 3.74 6.35 13.30
N THR A 335 3.39 6.23 14.58
CA THR A 335 4.04 5.23 15.46
C THR A 335 3.53 3.81 15.22
N PHE A 336 2.53 3.59 14.36
CA PHE A 336 1.78 2.33 14.32
C PHE A 336 2.67 1.10 14.11
N LEU A 337 3.52 1.13 13.08
CA LEU A 337 4.46 0.04 12.81
C LEU A 337 5.48 -0.10 13.94
N ALA A 338 6.11 1.00 14.34
CA ALA A 338 7.13 0.98 15.39
C ALA A 338 6.59 0.45 16.74
N ASP A 339 5.36 0.80 17.09
CA ASP A 339 4.68 0.30 18.29
C ASP A 339 4.36 -1.19 18.15
N ALA A 340 3.84 -1.62 17.00
CA ALA A 340 3.53 -3.04 16.74
C ALA A 340 4.79 -3.91 16.84
N LEU A 341 5.88 -3.56 16.15
CA LEU A 341 7.13 -4.33 16.15
C LEU A 341 7.76 -4.41 17.56
N ARG A 342 7.74 -3.31 18.32
CA ARG A 342 8.22 -3.31 19.72
C ARG A 342 7.36 -4.18 20.63
N ARG A 343 6.05 -4.18 20.44
CA ARG A 343 5.13 -5.03 21.23
C ARG A 343 5.30 -6.50 20.90
N ILE A 344 5.54 -6.85 19.63
CA ILE A 344 5.91 -8.21 19.22
C ILE A 344 7.19 -8.64 19.94
N ASN A 345 8.26 -7.85 19.85
CA ASN A 345 9.53 -8.10 20.54
C ASN A 345 9.33 -8.34 22.05
N GLY A 346 8.66 -7.41 22.73
CA GLY A 346 8.45 -7.49 24.17
C GLY A 346 7.55 -8.66 24.59
N SER A 347 6.52 -8.98 23.80
CA SER A 347 5.65 -10.13 24.09
C SER A 347 6.36 -11.46 23.94
N LEU A 348 7.35 -11.56 23.04
CA LEU A 348 8.20 -12.74 22.87
C LEU A 348 9.32 -12.83 23.93
N GLY A 349 9.39 -11.86 24.85
CA GLY A 349 10.36 -11.85 25.96
C GLY A 349 11.75 -11.36 25.58
N PHE A 350 11.93 -10.78 24.39
CA PHE A 350 13.18 -10.18 23.95
C PHE A 350 13.38 -8.78 24.54
N ASP A 351 14.66 -8.37 24.69
CA ASP A 351 15.01 -7.04 25.21
C ASP A 351 15.12 -5.99 24.09
N ASP A 352 15.49 -4.75 24.46
CA ASP A 352 15.60 -3.63 23.53
C ASP A 352 16.79 -3.78 22.56
N GLU A 353 17.86 -4.46 22.99
CA GLU A 353 19.01 -4.73 22.12
C GLU A 353 18.66 -5.78 21.05
N SER A 354 17.89 -6.81 21.42
CA SER A 354 17.30 -7.76 20.47
C SER A 354 16.44 -7.06 19.43
N TYR A 355 15.59 -6.10 19.83
CA TYR A 355 14.78 -5.31 18.90
C TYR A 355 15.64 -4.54 17.88
N HIS A 356 16.69 -3.85 18.34
CA HIS A 356 17.58 -3.10 17.47
C HIS A 356 18.35 -3.99 16.49
N ARG A 357 18.83 -5.16 16.95
CA ARG A 357 19.48 -6.17 16.10
C ARG A 357 18.50 -6.74 15.07
N ALA A 358 17.27 -7.04 15.48
CA ALA A 358 16.22 -7.54 14.60
C ALA A 358 15.89 -6.53 13.49
N LEU A 359 15.69 -5.25 13.83
CA LEU A 359 15.45 -4.20 12.84
C LEU A 359 16.60 -4.09 11.83
N ALA A 360 17.85 -4.15 12.29
CA ALA A 360 19.01 -4.08 11.40
C ALA A 360 19.14 -5.30 10.47
N ALA A 361 18.56 -6.44 10.86
CA ALA A 361 18.51 -7.67 10.06
C ALA A 361 17.23 -7.77 9.20
N SER A 362 16.32 -6.80 9.30
CA SER A 362 15.00 -6.84 8.65
C SER A 362 15.04 -6.26 7.24
N MET A 363 14.04 -6.62 6.43
CA MET A 363 13.82 -6.06 5.09
C MET A 363 12.34 -5.68 4.92
N LEU A 364 12.09 -4.53 4.31
CA LEU A 364 10.75 -4.08 3.95
C LEU A 364 10.66 -3.91 2.43
N VAL A 365 9.66 -4.54 1.83
CA VAL A 365 9.24 -4.31 0.45
C VAL A 365 8.10 -3.30 0.47
N SER A 366 8.37 -2.09 -0.02
CA SER A 366 7.34 -1.06 -0.23
C SER A 366 6.67 -1.34 -1.56
N CYS A 367 5.44 -1.82 -1.51
CA CYS A 367 4.63 -2.13 -2.67
C CYS A 367 3.74 -0.91 -2.96
N ASP A 368 3.94 -0.33 -4.15
CA ASP A 368 3.11 0.74 -4.69
C ASP A 368 3.29 0.71 -6.22
N ASN A 369 2.24 1.08 -6.95
CA ASN A 369 2.18 1.01 -8.41
C ASN A 369 3.34 1.75 -9.11
N ALA A 370 3.57 1.38 -10.38
CA ALA A 370 4.59 1.97 -11.23
C ALA A 370 3.99 2.49 -12.54
N HIS A 371 4.66 3.46 -13.16
CA HIS A 371 4.18 4.08 -14.38
C HIS A 371 4.69 3.35 -15.62
N ALA A 372 3.80 2.60 -16.28
CA ALA A 372 4.08 2.06 -17.62
C ALA A 372 4.30 3.21 -18.63
N VAL A 373 5.10 2.94 -19.68
CA VAL A 373 5.29 3.88 -20.78
C VAL A 373 3.94 4.19 -21.42
N HIS A 374 3.51 5.44 -21.29
CA HIS A 374 2.27 5.88 -21.93
C HIS A 374 2.47 5.94 -23.45
N PRO A 375 1.68 5.22 -24.26
CA PRO A 375 1.94 5.07 -25.69
C PRO A 375 1.88 6.40 -26.48
N ASN A 376 1.07 7.37 -26.01
CA ASN A 376 1.00 8.70 -26.62
C ASN A 376 1.96 9.73 -26.01
N HIS A 377 2.67 9.37 -24.93
CA HIS A 377 3.49 10.29 -24.13
C HIS A 377 4.81 9.64 -23.68
N ALA A 378 5.45 8.88 -24.57
CA ALA A 378 6.68 8.16 -24.26
C ALA A 378 7.80 9.11 -23.81
N GLU A 379 7.76 10.38 -24.21
CA GLU A 379 8.70 11.44 -23.80
C GLU A 379 8.66 11.77 -22.30
N LYS A 380 7.66 11.28 -21.56
CA LYS A 380 7.56 11.44 -20.11
C LYS A 380 8.33 10.38 -19.31
N CYS A 381 8.76 9.31 -19.98
CA CYS A 381 9.52 8.23 -19.37
C CYS A 381 11.02 8.35 -19.70
N ASP A 382 11.86 7.69 -18.92
CA ASP A 382 13.27 7.57 -19.26
C ASP A 382 13.46 6.79 -20.56
N ALA A 383 14.51 7.14 -21.33
CA ALA A 383 14.75 6.54 -22.64
C ALA A 383 15.19 5.06 -22.57
N HIS A 384 15.73 4.61 -21.44
CA HIS A 384 16.28 3.27 -21.26
C HIS A 384 15.59 2.48 -20.15
N ASN A 385 15.13 3.15 -19.10
CA ASN A 385 14.44 2.53 -17.97
C ASN A 385 12.92 2.61 -18.20
N GLN A 386 12.45 1.79 -19.15
CA GLN A 386 11.05 1.77 -19.57
C GLN A 386 10.29 0.62 -18.92
N VAL A 387 9.15 0.94 -18.31
CA VAL A 387 8.19 -0.04 -17.80
C VAL A 387 7.20 -0.36 -18.90
N VAL A 388 7.01 -1.64 -19.19
CA VAL A 388 6.03 -2.11 -20.17
C VAL A 388 5.02 -3.02 -19.50
N LEU A 389 3.76 -2.97 -19.97
CA LEU A 389 2.73 -3.90 -19.51
C LEU A 389 3.15 -5.33 -19.83
N ASN A 390 2.79 -6.27 -18.95
CA ASN A 390 3.20 -7.67 -19.00
C ASN A 390 4.73 -7.88 -18.96
N GLY A 391 5.50 -6.88 -18.52
CA GLY A 391 6.96 -6.95 -18.36
C GLY A 391 7.43 -7.47 -16.99
N GLY A 392 6.51 -7.79 -16.07
CA GLY A 392 6.80 -8.25 -14.71
C GLY A 392 6.89 -7.12 -13.68
N ILE A 393 7.41 -7.45 -12.50
CA ILE A 393 7.53 -6.56 -11.35
C ILE A 393 8.54 -5.44 -11.64
N VAL A 394 8.21 -4.21 -11.23
CA VAL A 394 9.07 -3.03 -11.40
C VAL A 394 9.81 -2.73 -10.10
N ILE A 395 11.15 -2.69 -10.16
CA ILE A 395 11.98 -2.18 -9.07
C ILE A 395 12.19 -0.68 -9.29
N LYS A 396 11.54 0.15 -8.47
CA LYS A 396 11.59 1.62 -8.56
C LYS A 396 12.86 2.16 -7.88
N GLU A 397 13.66 2.96 -8.57
CA GLU A 397 14.88 3.59 -8.04
C GLU A 397 14.86 5.11 -8.23
N ALA A 398 15.31 5.85 -7.22
CA ALA A 398 15.43 7.30 -7.30
C ALA A 398 16.62 7.81 -6.49
N ALA A 399 17.55 8.51 -7.16
CA ALA A 399 18.72 9.10 -6.49
C ALA A 399 18.35 10.09 -5.37
N ASN A 400 17.21 10.78 -5.51
CA ASN A 400 16.68 11.71 -4.50
C ASN A 400 15.89 11.02 -3.37
N GLN A 401 15.90 9.69 -3.30
CA GLN A 401 15.23 8.90 -2.24
C GLN A 401 13.71 9.10 -2.19
N HIS A 402 13.09 9.36 -3.35
CA HIS A 402 11.64 9.18 -3.51
C HIS A 402 11.24 7.70 -3.42
N TYR A 403 12.18 6.79 -3.69
CA TYR A 403 12.09 5.37 -3.42
C TYR A 403 13.29 4.97 -2.57
N CYS A 404 13.09 4.07 -1.60
CA CYS A 404 14.13 3.61 -0.69
C CYS A 404 15.10 2.58 -1.30
N THR A 405 14.87 2.17 -2.55
CA THR A 405 15.70 1.19 -3.24
C THR A 405 17.12 1.71 -3.44
N ASP A 406 18.08 0.88 -3.06
CA ASP A 406 19.51 1.03 -3.28
C ASP A 406 20.11 -0.26 -3.87
N ALA A 407 21.42 -0.26 -4.09
CA ALA A 407 22.10 -1.41 -4.68
C ALA A 407 22.00 -2.69 -3.82
N PHE A 408 21.88 -2.56 -2.49
CA PHE A 408 21.77 -3.69 -1.58
C PHE A 408 20.36 -4.29 -1.62
N SER A 409 19.35 -3.48 -1.36
CA SER A 409 17.93 -3.88 -1.40
C SER A 409 17.52 -4.44 -2.76
N ARG A 410 18.01 -3.85 -3.85
CA ARG A 410 17.81 -4.40 -5.20
C ARG A 410 18.40 -5.81 -5.35
N ALA A 411 19.64 -6.01 -4.87
CA ALA A 411 20.31 -7.30 -4.98
C ALA A 411 19.69 -8.38 -4.08
N VAL A 412 19.05 -8.00 -2.97
CA VAL A 412 18.29 -8.91 -2.11
C VAL A 412 16.95 -9.31 -2.72
N PHE A 413 16.31 -8.38 -3.46
CA PHE A 413 15.01 -8.64 -4.10
C PHE A 413 15.14 -9.49 -5.39
N GLN A 414 16.29 -9.47 -6.06
CA GLN A 414 16.59 -10.30 -7.24
C GLN A 414 17.08 -11.69 -6.84
#